data_AF-A0A4Q5WN04-F1
#
_entry.id   AF-A0A4Q5WN04-F1
#
_cell.length_a   1.000
_cell.length_b   1.000
_cell.length_c   1.000
_cell.angle_alpha   90.00
_cell.angle_beta   90.00
_cell.angle_gamma   90.00
#
_symmetry.space_group_name_H-M   'P 1'
#
loop_
_entity.id
_entity.type
_entity.pdbx_description
1 polymer ?
#
loop_
_entity_poly.entity_id
_entity_poly.type
_entity_poly.pdbx_seq_one_letter_code
_entity_poly.pdbx_strand_id
1 'polypeptide(L)' 'MPAFVDHVSIPVADFATSAAFYDATLATLGLRRRKQTDSAIGWG' A
#
# COMPACT_ATOMS: atom_id res chain seq x y z
N MET A 1 -7.10 -24.97 10.96
CA MET A 1 -6.11 -23.87 11.04
C MET A 1 -6.85 -22.56 10.80
N PRO A 2 -6.60 -21.50 11.57
CA PRO A 2 -7.22 -20.20 11.31
C PRO A 2 -6.67 -19.60 10.00
N ALA A 3 -7.52 -18.89 9.26
CA ALA A 3 -7.10 -18.08 8.12
C ALA A 3 -6.79 -16.65 8.59
N PHE A 4 -5.71 -16.07 8.07
CA PHE A 4 -5.31 -14.68 8.32
C PHE A 4 -5.29 -13.91 7.02
N VAL A 5 -5.56 -12.60 7.11
CA VAL A 5 -5.39 -11.68 5.99
C VAL A 5 -3.90 -11.38 5.87
N ASP A 6 -3.29 -11.84 4.78
CA ASP A 6 -1.89 -11.57 4.47
C ASP A 6 -1.70 -10.16 3.90
N HIS A 7 -2.55 -9.78 2.93
CA HIS A 7 -2.56 -8.45 2.33
C HIS A 7 -3.91 -8.15 1.66
N VAL A 8 -4.12 -6.88 1.30
CA VAL A 8 -5.25 -6.42 0.48
C VAL A 8 -4.71 -5.56 -0.66
N SER A 9 -5.24 -5.74 -1.86
CA SER A 9 -4.96 -4.89 -3.02
C SER A 9 -6.20 -4.09 -3.39
N ILE A 10 -6.05 -2.79 -3.58
CA ILE A 10 -7.14 -1.88 -3.92
C ILE A 10 -6.78 -1.22 -5.26
N PRO A 11 -7.56 -1.45 -6.33
CA PRO A 11 -7.40 -0.73 -7.58
C PRO A 11 -7.68 0.76 -7.38
N VAL A 12 -6.87 1.61 -8.00
CA VAL A 12 -7.01 3.07 -7.91
C VAL A 12 -6.96 3.68 -9.31
N ALA A 13 -7.53 4.86 -9.47
CA ALA A 13 -7.57 5.55 -10.76
C ALA A 13 -6.20 6.08 -11.19
N ASP A 14 -5.35 6.49 -10.25
CA ASP A 14 -4.01 7.02 -10.51
C ASP A 14 -3.02 6.60 -9.40
N PHE A 15 -1.87 6.07 -9.79
CA PHE A 15 -0.87 5.56 -8.85
C PHE A 15 -0.11 6.67 -8.14
N ALA A 16 0.24 7.75 -8.83
CA ALA A 16 1.04 8.82 -8.23
C ALA A 16 0.27 9.53 -7.10
N THR A 17 -0.97 9.90 -7.38
CA THR A 17 -1.88 10.56 -6.42
C THR A 17 -2.16 9.64 -5.24
N SER A 18 -2.48 8.36 -5.52
CA SER A 18 -2.78 7.39 -4.46
C SER A 18 -1.56 7.09 -3.60
N ALA A 19 -0.37 7.00 -4.20
CA ALA A 19 0.86 6.75 -3.47
C ALA A 19 1.22 7.91 -2.53
N ALA A 20 1.04 9.17 -2.97
CA ALA A 20 1.26 10.33 -2.10
C ALA A 20 0.33 10.32 -0.88
N PHE A 21 -0.95 9.96 -1.09
CA PHE A 21 -1.91 9.79 -0.02
C PHE A 21 -1.52 8.66 0.95
N TYR A 22 -1.21 7.46 0.43
CA TYR A 22 -0.86 6.31 1.26
C TYR A 22 0.49 6.47 1.97
N ASP A 23 1.47 7.13 1.36
CA ASP A 23 2.73 7.45 2.04
C ASP A 23 2.48 8.33 3.26
N ALA A 24 1.74 9.43 3.10
CA ALA A 24 1.49 10.36 4.19
C ALA A 24 0.67 9.71 5.31
N THR A 25 -0.37 8.96 4.95
CA THR A 25 -1.26 8.33 5.94
C THR A 25 -0.60 7.16 6.65
N LEU A 26 0.02 6.23 5.94
CA LEU A 26 0.60 5.02 6.52
C LEU A 26 1.91 5.30 7.27
N ALA A 27 2.63 6.38 6.94
CA ALA A 27 3.77 6.84 7.75
C ALA A 27 3.37 7.19 9.19
N THR A 28 2.15 7.67 9.43
CA THR A 28 1.65 7.93 10.80
C THR A 28 1.54 6.66 11.64
N LEU A 29 1.49 5.50 10.98
CA LEU A 29 1.45 4.17 11.59
C LEU A 29 2.83 3.49 11.58
N GLY A 30 3.88 4.20 11.14
CA GLY A 30 5.24 3.66 11.02
C GLY A 30 5.47 2.73 9.83
N LEU A 31 4.51 2.63 8.92
CA LEU A 31 4.62 1.79 7.72
C LEU A 31 5.33 2.57 6.60
N ARG A 32 6.06 1.83 5.75
CA ARG A 32 6.82 2.41 4.64
C ARG A 32 6.61 1.62 3.35
N ARG A 33 6.97 2.21 2.21
CA ARG A 33 6.98 1.47 0.95
C ARG A 33 7.92 0.26 1.06
N ARG A 34 7.40 -0.91 0.69
CA ARG A 34 8.15 -2.18 0.62
C ARG A 34 8.22 -2.74 -0.79
N LYS A 35 7.31 -2.30 -1.66
CA LYS A 35 7.20 -2.75 -3.05
C LYS A 35 6.82 -1.59 -3.96
N GLN A 36 7.47 -1.53 -5.12
CA GLN A 36 7.09 -0.64 -6.21
C GLN A 36 7.39 -1.33 -7.54
N THR A 37 6.34 -1.52 -8.35
CA THR A 37 6.38 -2.03 -9.72
C THR A 37 5.49 -1.17 -10.60
N ASP A 38 5.54 -1.38 -11.91
CA ASP A 38 4.68 -0.66 -12.86
C ASP A 38 3.18 -0.92 -12.63
N SER A 39 2.85 -2.00 -11.92
CA SER A 39 1.48 -2.47 -11.69
C SER A 39 1.01 -2.41 -10.24
N ALA A 40 1.88 -2.10 -9.28
CA ALA A 40 1.51 -2.07 -7.86
C ALA A 40 2.50 -1.28 -6.99
N ILE A 41 1.97 -0.71 -5.90
CA ILE A 41 2.75 -0.12 -4.81
C ILE A 41 2.24 -0.75 -3.51
N GLY A 42 3.15 -1.13 -2.61
CA GLY A 42 2.80 -1.82 -1.36
C GLY A 42 3.56 -1.28 -0.16
N TRP A 43 2.89 -1.25 0.99
CA TRP A 43 3.40 -0.75 2.28
C TRP A 43 3.38 -1.83 3.35
N GLY A 44 4.32 -1.72 4.32
CA GLY A 44 4.51 -2.63 5.45
C GLY A 44 5.89 -2.47 6.09
#